data_AF-A0A3D5NT89-F1
#
_entry.id   AF-A0A3D5NT89-F1
#
_cell.length_a   1.000
_cell.length_b   1.000
_cell.length_c   1.000
_cell.angle_alpha   90.00
_cell.angle_beta   90.00
_cell.angle_gamma   90.00
#
_symmetry.space_group_name_H-M   'P 1'
#
loop_
_entity.id
_entity.type
_entity.pdbx_description
1 polymer ?
#
loop_
_entity_poly.entity_id
_entity_poly.type
_entity_poly.pdbx_seq_one_letter_code
_entity_poly.pdbx_strand_id
1 'polypeptide(L)'
;GEFPEGVAVMLFYQVGELFQDFSVERSRKSIGELMDIRPDFAHLLKGEDSIKVSPEEVLIGDVILVKPGEKVPLDGFVIEGSSMMDTSALTGESMPREVSTGNEVMAGFLN
;
A
#
# COMPACT_ATOMS: atom_id res chain seq x y z
N GLY A 1 -50.59 7.62 -31.11
CA GLY A 1 -50.17 6.37 -30.49
C GLY A 1 -48.68 6.35 -30.46
N GLU A 2 -48.09 6.95 -29.42
CA GLU A 2 -46.63 7.11 -29.28
C GLU A 2 -46.14 6.72 -27.87
N PHE A 3 -46.97 6.00 -27.12
CA PHE A 3 -46.61 5.52 -25.78
C PHE A 3 -45.47 4.47 -25.79
N PRO A 4 -45.44 3.51 -26.73
CA PRO A 4 -44.33 2.54 -26.82
C PRO A 4 -42.96 3.20 -27.08
N GLU A 5 -42.92 4.23 -27.92
CA GLU A 5 -41.72 4.96 -28.30
C GLU A 5 -41.16 5.77 -27.13
N GLY A 6 -42.03 6.45 -26.37
CA GLY A 6 -41.62 7.16 -25.15
C GLY A 6 -41.07 6.22 -24.07
N VAL A 7 -41.67 5.04 -23.90
CA VAL A 7 -41.16 4.01 -22.97
C VAL A 7 -39.79 3.49 -23.40
N ALA A 8 -39.58 3.27 -24.69
CA ALA A 8 -38.29 2.83 -25.21
C ALA A 8 -37.17 3.88 -24.97
N VAL A 9 -37.46 5.17 -25.19
CA VAL A 9 -36.52 6.26 -24.91
C VAL A 9 -36.15 6.32 -23.43
N MET A 10 -37.14 6.24 -22.54
CA MET A 10 -36.89 6.24 -21.09
C MET A 10 -36.10 5.01 -20.62
N LEU A 11 -36.34 3.85 -21.23
CA LEU A 11 -35.59 2.63 -20.96
C LEU A 11 -34.12 2.77 -21.38
N PHE A 12 -33.84 3.29 -22.59
CA PHE A 12 -32.48 3.53 -23.04
C PHE A 12 -31.75 4.60 -22.21
N TYR A 13 -32.46 5.63 -21.75
CA TYR A 13 -31.92 6.64 -20.85
C TYR A 13 -31.48 6.04 -19.51
N GLN A 14 -32.33 5.22 -18.88
CA GLN A 14 -31.97 4.53 -17.63
C GLN A 14 -30.79 3.56 -17.80
N VAL A 15 -30.76 2.80 -18.89
CA VAL A 15 -29.63 1.91 -19.18
C VAL A 15 -28.35 2.72 -19.35
N GLY A 16 -28.41 3.86 -20.05
CA GLY A 16 -27.30 4.79 -20.19
C GLY A 16 -26.79 5.34 -18.86
N GLU A 17 -27.70 5.79 -17.98
CA GLU A 17 -27.33 6.25 -16.63
C GLU A 17 -26.68 5.14 -15.80
N LEU A 18 -27.21 3.91 -15.85
CA LEU A 18 -26.62 2.77 -15.15
C LEU A 18 -25.17 2.50 -15.59
N PHE A 19 -24.88 2.58 -16.90
CA PHE A 19 -23.53 2.43 -17.42
C PHE A 19 -22.62 3.60 -17.01
N GLN A 20 -23.16 4.82 -16.92
CA GLN A 20 -22.42 6.01 -16.49
C GLN A 20 -22.04 5.92 -15.01
N ASP A 21 -22.99 5.56 -14.14
CA ASP A 21 -22.77 5.38 -12.70
C ASP A 21 -21.76 4.28 -12.42
N PHE A 22 -21.89 3.13 -13.10
CA PHE A 22 -20.93 2.04 -12.98
C PHE A 22 -19.51 2.46 -13.40
N SER A 23 -19.40 3.31 -14.42
CA SER A 23 -18.10 3.82 -14.88
C SER A 23 -17.47 4.77 -13.86
N VAL A 24 -18.26 5.66 -13.25
CA VAL A 24 -17.79 6.61 -12.22
C VAL A 24 -17.36 5.87 -10.94
N GLU A 25 -18.10 4.86 -10.54
CA GLU A 25 -17.80 4.06 -9.35
C GLU A 25 -16.52 3.24 -9.52
N ARG A 26 -16.28 2.69 -10.72
CA ARG A 26 -15.03 2.01 -11.06
C ARG A 26 -13.82 2.96 -11.01
N SER A 27 -13.96 4.18 -11.52
CA SER A 27 -12.89 5.19 -11.44
C SER A 27 -12.58 5.60 -10.00
N ARG A 28 -13.59 5.76 -9.14
CA ARG A 28 -13.38 6.07 -7.71
C ARG A 28 -12.69 4.93 -6.97
N LYS A 29 -13.09 3.68 -7.24
CA LYS A 29 -12.50 2.50 -6.60
C LYS A 29 -11.02 2.33 -6.95
N SER A 30 -10.63 2.56 -8.20
CA SER A 30 -9.21 2.51 -8.62
C SER A 30 -8.32 3.57 -7.96
N ILE A 31 -8.88 4.70 -7.51
CA ILE A 31 -8.12 5.72 -6.76
C ILE A 31 -7.94 5.31 -5.30
N GLY A 32 -8.95 4.67 -4.69
CA GLY A 32 -8.89 4.22 -3.30
C GLY A 32 -7.83 3.13 -3.06
N GLU A 33 -7.63 2.24 -4.03
CA GLU A 33 -6.66 1.14 -3.94
C GLU A 33 -5.18 1.61 -3.93
N LEU A 34 -4.90 2.85 -4.35
CA LEU A 34 -3.56 3.44 -4.29
C LEU A 34 -3.24 4.08 -2.93
N MET A 35 -4.22 4.23 -2.03
CA MET A 35 -4.03 4.89 -0.74
C MET A 35 -3.55 3.96 0.39
N ASP A 36 -3.32 2.67 0.13
CA ASP A 36 -3.09 1.65 1.18
C ASP A 36 -1.73 0.93 1.08
N ILE A 37 -0.70 1.63 0.60
CA ILE A 37 0.67 1.10 0.50
C ILE A 37 1.48 1.38 1.77
N ARG A 38 1.04 2.30 2.63
CA ARG A 38 1.77 2.70 3.85
C ARG A 38 1.53 1.66 4.96
N PRO A 39 2.57 1.08 5.55
CA PRO A 39 2.40 0.17 6.70
C PRO A 39 1.73 0.91 7.87
N ASP A 40 0.70 0.31 8.47
CA ASP A 40 -0.08 0.94 9.54
C ASP A 40 0.67 1.06 10.87
N PHE A 41 1.75 0.30 11.06
CA PHE A 41 2.49 0.24 12.31
C PHE A 41 3.98 -0.05 12.10
N ALA A 42 4.80 0.37 13.06
CA ALA A 42 6.20 -0.02 13.20
C ALA A 42 6.39 -0.71 14.56
N HIS A 43 7.29 -1.70 14.63
CA HIS A 43 7.69 -2.29 15.91
C HIS A 43 8.91 -1.55 16.44
N LEU A 44 8.70 -0.57 17.31
CA LEU A 44 9.78 0.17 17.96
C LEU A 44 10.43 -0.69 19.04
N LEU A 45 11.74 -0.90 18.94
CA LEU A 45 12.51 -1.68 19.91
C LEU A 45 12.79 -0.82 21.15
N LYS A 46 12.35 -1.29 22.32
CA LYS A 46 12.62 -0.68 23.62
C LYS A 46 13.28 -1.71 24.55
N GLY A 47 14.60 -1.80 24.47
CA GLY A 47 15.36 -2.81 25.21
C GLY A 47 15.28 -4.17 24.52
N GLU A 48 14.83 -5.20 25.24
CA GLU A 48 14.63 -6.55 24.68
C GLU A 48 13.24 -6.74 24.05
N ASP A 49 12.29 -5.86 24.37
CA ASP A 49 10.92 -5.92 23.87
C ASP A 49 10.69 -4.95 22.70
N SER A 50 9.69 -5.26 21.88
CA SER A 50 9.21 -4.36 20.82
C SER A 50 7.76 -3.96 21.07
N ILE A 51 7.46 -2.68 20.84
CA ILE A 51 6.12 -2.12 20.96
C ILE A 51 5.61 -1.69 19.59
N LYS A 52 4.34 -1.96 19.30
CA LYS A 52 3.68 -1.45 18.09
C LYS A 52 3.32 0.02 18.29
N VAL A 53 3.83 0.87 17.42
CA VAL A 53 3.58 2.32 17.39
C VAL A 53 3.18 2.75 15.99
N SER A 54 2.59 3.93 15.87
CA SER A 54 2.39 4.54 14.55
C SER A 54 3.75 4.86 13.93
N PRO A 55 3.96 4.70 12.60
CA PRO A 55 5.21 5.12 11.96
C PRO A 55 5.54 6.60 12.16
N GLU A 56 4.54 7.44 12.47
CA GLU A 56 4.72 8.87 12.74
C GLU A 56 5.30 9.17 14.13
N GLU A 57 5.24 8.20 15.04
CA GLU A 57 5.77 8.32 16.40
C GLU A 57 7.24 7.89 16.51
N VAL A 58 7.79 7.31 15.44
CA VAL A 58 9.19 6.88 15.37
C VAL A 58 10.07 8.09 15.06
N LEU A 59 11.11 8.30 15.87
CA LEU A 59 12.03 9.42 15.73
C LEU A 59 13.34 8.98 15.05
N ILE A 60 14.08 9.94 14.50
CA ILE A 60 15.40 9.69 13.92
C ILE A 60 16.33 9.18 15.03
N GLY A 61 16.94 8.01 14.80
CA GLY A 61 17.82 7.34 15.75
C GLY A 61 17.15 6.23 16.56
N ASP A 62 15.83 6.10 16.47
CA ASP A 62 15.11 4.94 17.01
C ASP A 62 15.43 3.67 16.23
N VAL A 63 15.35 2.54 16.92
CA VAL A 63 15.57 1.21 16.33
C VAL A 63 14.22 0.53 16.17
N ILE A 64 13.94 0.06 14.96
CA ILE A 64 12.73 -0.70 14.66
C ILE A 64 13.07 -2.15 14.32
N LEU A 65 12.21 -3.08 14.73
CA LEU A 65 12.29 -4.49 14.39
C LEU A 65 11.38 -4.77 13.19
N VAL A 66 11.97 -5.28 12.10
CA VAL A 66 11.21 -5.73 10.92
C VAL A 66 11.25 -7.26 10.88
N LYS A 67 10.10 -7.92 11.02
CA LYS A 67 10.03 -9.38 11.00
C LYS A 67 9.99 -9.92 9.57
N PRO A 68 10.31 -11.20 9.35
CA PRO A 68 10.16 -11.82 8.03
C PRO A 68 8.70 -11.73 7.54
N GLY A 69 8.50 -11.34 6.28
CA GLY A 69 7.19 -11.10 5.67
C GLY A 69 6.56 -9.74 6.00
N GLU A 70 7.24 -8.87 6.75
CA GLU A 70 6.76 -7.52 7.05
C GLU A 70 7.35 -6.48 6.09
N LYS A 71 6.56 -5.47 5.77
CA LYS A 71 7.05 -4.30 5.04
C LYS A 71 7.83 -3.39 5.98
N VAL A 72 8.92 -2.84 5.47
CA VAL A 72 9.70 -1.80 6.13
C VAL A 72 8.81 -0.55 6.26
N PRO A 73 8.52 -0.04 7.48
CA PRO A 73 7.59 1.06 7.67
C PRO A 73 8.19 2.44 7.37
N LEU A 74 9.51 2.59 7.47
CA LEU A 74 10.24 3.86 7.37
C LEU A 74 11.61 3.65 6.72
N ASP A 75 12.12 4.67 6.04
CA ASP A 75 13.47 4.67 5.49
C ASP A 75 14.53 4.60 6.61
N GLY A 76 15.63 3.91 6.37
CA GLY A 76 16.70 3.80 7.36
C GLY A 76 17.87 2.93 6.93
N PHE A 77 18.67 2.52 7.90
CA PHE A 77 19.84 1.65 7.70
C PHE A 77 19.70 0.39 8.53
N VAL A 78 20.13 -0.75 7.97
CA VAL A 78 20.19 -2.02 8.71
C VAL A 78 21.28 -1.92 9.77
N ILE A 79 20.91 -2.03 11.05
CA ILE A 79 21.87 -2.02 12.15
C ILE A 79 22.37 -3.43 12.51
N GLU A 80 21.53 -4.45 12.33
CA GLU A 80 21.79 -5.82 12.73
C GLU A 80 20.98 -6.79 11.86
N GLY A 81 21.57 -7.94 11.55
CA GLY A 81 20.97 -8.98 10.72
C GLY A 81 21.24 -8.84 9.23
N SER A 82 20.79 -9.83 8.48
CA SER A 82 20.81 -9.85 7.03
C SER A 82 19.57 -10.57 6.51
N SER A 83 19.02 -10.09 5.40
CA SER A 83 17.84 -10.67 4.77
C SER A 83 17.81 -10.40 3.27
N MET A 84 16.92 -11.10 2.57
CA MET A 84 16.61 -10.88 1.16
C MET A 84 15.30 -10.11 1.07
N MET A 85 15.37 -8.82 0.77
CA MET A 85 14.19 -7.96 0.71
C MET A 85 13.66 -7.83 -0.72
N ASP A 86 12.36 -7.94 -0.90
CA ASP A 86 11.70 -7.62 -2.17
C ASP A 86 11.51 -6.10 -2.32
N THR A 87 12.04 -5.57 -3.41
CA THR A 87 12.02 -4.13 -3.74
C THR A 87 11.00 -3.78 -4.83
N SER A 88 10.25 -4.78 -5.32
CA SER A 88 9.30 -4.64 -6.43
C SER A 88 8.23 -3.57 -6.20
N ALA A 89 7.86 -3.33 -4.95
CA ALA A 89 6.91 -2.27 -4.57
C ALA A 89 7.37 -0.86 -4.95
N LEU A 90 8.69 -0.63 -5.05
CA LEU A 90 9.28 0.67 -5.36
C LEU A 90 9.98 0.70 -6.72
N THR A 91 10.73 -0.35 -7.05
CA THR A 91 11.55 -0.39 -8.28
C THR A 91 10.83 -1.07 -9.44
N GLY A 92 9.79 -1.84 -9.17
CA GLY A 92 9.12 -2.69 -10.17
C GLY A 92 9.95 -3.91 -10.61
N GLU A 93 11.12 -4.12 -10.01
CA GLU A 93 11.99 -5.25 -10.32
C GLU A 93 11.75 -6.39 -9.31
N SER A 94 11.39 -7.57 -9.81
CA SER A 94 11.07 -8.76 -8.99
C SER A 94 12.29 -9.50 -8.44
N MET A 95 13.48 -8.92 -8.52
CA MET A 95 14.69 -9.54 -7.98
C MET A 95 14.84 -9.11 -6.51
N PRO A 96 14.77 -10.03 -5.55
CA PRO A 96 15.04 -9.72 -4.16
C PRO A 96 16.47 -9.20 -4.01
N ARG A 97 16.62 -8.12 -3.26
CA ARG A 97 17.90 -7.51 -2.95
C ARG A 97 18.39 -8.02 -1.61
N GLU A 98 19.61 -8.53 -1.59
CA GLU A 98 20.28 -8.86 -0.33
C GLU A 98 20.63 -7.57 0.42
N VAL A 99 20.24 -7.50 1.69
CA VAL A 99 20.57 -6.39 2.58
C VAL A 99 21.24 -6.94 3.84
N SER A 100 22.26 -6.22 4.29
CA SER A 100 23.05 -6.53 5.47
C SER A 100 23.37 -5.24 6.23
N THR A 101 23.95 -5.37 7.42
CA THR A 101 24.34 -4.23 8.26
C THR A 101 25.06 -3.14 7.47
N GLY A 102 24.58 -1.91 7.61
CA GLY A 102 25.09 -0.72 6.92
C GLY A 102 24.46 -0.45 5.55
N ASN A 103 23.61 -1.34 5.03
CA ASN A 103 22.83 -1.06 3.83
C ASN A 103 21.62 -0.17 4.14
N GLU A 104 21.28 0.70 3.20
CA GLU A 104 20.08 1.53 3.21
C GLU A 104 18.86 0.71 2.77
N VAL A 105 17.76 0.87 3.50
CA VAL A 105 16.45 0.26 3.23
C VAL A 105 15.40 1.37 3.15
N MET A 106 14.47 1.22 2.21
CA MET A 106 13.40 2.19 2.00
C MET A 106 12.06 1.63 2.48
N ALA A 107 11.17 2.54 2.89
CA ALA A 107 9.80 2.24 3.26
C ALA A 107 9.08 1.52 2.12
N GLY A 108 8.43 0.40 2.43
CA GLY A 108 7.73 -0.43 1.45
C GLY A 108 8.54 -1.62 0.93
N PHE A 109 9.83 -1.75 1.23
CA PHE A 109 10.56 -3.01 1.02
C PHE A 109 9.92 -4.12 1.85
N LEU A 110 9.81 -5.32 1.31
CA LEU A 110 9.25 -6.47 2.01
C LEU A 110 10.39 -7.38 2.48
N ASN A 111 10.49 -7.60 3.78
CA ASN A 111 11.46 -8.51 4.38
C ASN A 111 11.07 -9.99 4.26
#